data_AF-A0A6P5ZCA7-F1
#
_entry.id   AF-A0A6P5ZCA7-F1
#
_cell.length_a   1.000
_cell.length_b   1.000
_cell.length_c   1.000
_cell.angle_alpha   90.00
_cell.angle_beta   90.00
_cell.angle_gamma   90.00
#
_symmetry.space_group_name_H-M   'P 1'
#
loop_
_entity.id
_entity.type
_entity.pdbx_description
1 polymer ?
#
loop_
_entity_poly.entity_id
_entity_poly.type
_entity_poly.pdbx_seq_one_letter_code
_entity_poly.pdbx_strand_id
1 'polypeptide(L)'
;MKNGGAEAAVAWVGGTQPLEWKFSQVFGERTAGEEVQEVDIISAIEFDRTGDHLATGDRGGRVVLFERTDTHHVGHRRDLEKMDHPINRHPEFRYKTEFQSHEPEFDYLKSLEIEEKINKIRWCQSANGSLFLLSTNDKTIKFWKVQEKKVKNVCDTNVNSTKAMGNGPIVGSSISTTSKQYIANGGCTNNDFSFPTGGFPSLHLPVVVTSHESNLMARCRRIYAHAHDYHINSISNNSDGETFISADDLRINLWNLEISNQSFNIVDVKPANMEDLTEVITSAEFHPTHCNTLAYSSSKGSIRLIDMRQSALCDTHSKLFEEQEAPSSRSFFTEIIASISDIKFAKDGRHMLSRDYMTLKLWDINMDSGPVATFQVHEYLRPKLCDLYENDSIFDKFECCLSGDGLRVATGSYSNLFRVFGCSEGSTEATTLESSKNPMRRQGQMPSRPSRSLGSLSGVVRGVKGADNSGVDTNGNTFDFTTKLLHLAWHPTENSLACAASNSLYMYYA
;
A
#
# COMPACT_ATOMS: atom_id res chain seq x y z
N MET A 1 38.35 34.85 -48.46
CA MET A 1 38.69 34.15 -47.20
C MET A 1 37.44 34.13 -46.34
N LYS A 2 36.88 32.93 -46.14
CA LYS A 2 35.74 32.67 -45.26
C LYS A 2 36.28 32.58 -43.83
N ASN A 3 35.76 33.38 -42.90
CA ASN A 3 35.93 33.14 -41.47
C ASN A 3 34.56 32.81 -40.89
N GLY A 4 34.40 31.53 -40.50
CA GLY A 4 33.22 31.01 -39.85
C GLY A 4 33.21 31.40 -38.38
N GLY A 5 32.11 32.03 -37.96
CA GLY A 5 31.71 32.05 -36.55
C GLY A 5 31.05 30.71 -36.24
N ALA A 6 31.66 29.96 -35.34
CA ALA A 6 31.03 28.79 -34.74
C ALA A 6 30.02 29.28 -33.69
N GLU A 7 28.74 29.28 -34.04
CA GLU A 7 27.67 29.25 -33.04
C GLU A 7 27.80 27.93 -32.28
N ALA A 8 28.12 28.01 -30.99
CA ALA A 8 28.03 26.87 -30.09
C ALA A 8 26.54 26.52 -29.95
N ALA A 9 26.11 25.49 -30.68
CA ALA A 9 24.82 24.86 -30.48
C ALA A 9 24.74 24.36 -29.04
N VAL A 10 23.95 25.05 -28.22
CA VAL A 10 23.51 24.55 -26.91
C VAL A 10 22.76 23.26 -27.20
N ALA A 11 23.31 22.13 -26.76
CA ALA A 11 22.66 20.84 -26.85
C ALA A 11 21.33 20.93 -26.09
N TRP A 12 20.23 20.81 -26.84
CA TRP A 12 18.92 20.59 -26.25
C TRP A 12 19.01 19.31 -25.43
N VAL A 13 18.73 19.40 -24.12
CA VAL A 13 18.51 18.23 -23.28
C VAL A 13 17.33 17.50 -23.92
N GLY A 14 17.60 16.35 -24.54
CA GLY A 14 16.62 15.59 -25.30
C GLY A 14 15.40 15.31 -24.43
N GLY A 15 14.20 15.58 -24.98
CA GLY A 15 12.96 15.22 -24.32
C GLY A 15 12.98 13.74 -23.94
N THR A 16 12.56 13.44 -22.71
CA THR A 16 12.40 12.07 -22.21
C THR A 16 11.51 11.29 -23.18
N GLN A 17 12.05 10.21 -23.76
CA GLN A 17 11.28 9.37 -24.65
C GLN A 17 10.11 8.72 -23.90
N PRO A 18 8.93 8.57 -24.53
CA PRO A 18 7.81 7.87 -23.91
C PRO A 18 8.16 6.43 -23.54
N LEU A 19 7.68 5.96 -22.39
CA LEU A 19 7.91 4.58 -21.95
C LEU A 19 6.99 3.60 -22.69
N GLU A 20 7.55 2.50 -23.18
CA GLU A 20 6.80 1.40 -23.80
C GLU A 20 6.48 0.32 -22.76
N TRP A 21 5.29 0.43 -22.15
CA TRP A 21 4.87 -0.48 -21.09
C TRP A 21 4.54 -1.89 -21.58
N LYS A 22 5.12 -2.89 -20.92
CA LYS A 22 4.95 -4.32 -21.18
C LYS A 22 4.49 -5.03 -19.93
N PHE A 23 3.66 -6.06 -20.12
CA PHE A 23 3.24 -6.96 -19.05
C PHE A 23 4.43 -7.82 -18.59
N SER A 24 4.60 -7.93 -17.27
CA SER A 24 5.61 -8.78 -16.62
C SER A 24 4.97 -10.02 -15.99
N GLN A 25 4.19 -9.83 -14.91
CA GLN A 25 3.68 -10.91 -14.08
C GLN A 25 2.26 -10.61 -13.60
N VAL A 26 1.52 -11.67 -13.23
CA VAL A 26 0.24 -11.56 -12.53
C VAL A 26 0.22 -12.57 -11.38
N PHE A 27 -0.23 -12.14 -10.21
CA PHE A 27 -0.52 -12.99 -9.06
C PHE A 27 -2.02 -12.93 -8.74
N GLY A 28 -2.60 -14.03 -8.25
CA GLY A 28 -4.03 -14.09 -7.96
C GLY A 28 -4.92 -14.05 -9.21
N GLU A 29 -4.44 -14.55 -10.35
CA GLU A 29 -5.23 -14.59 -11.58
C GLU A 29 -6.42 -15.55 -11.42
N ARG A 30 -7.61 -15.05 -11.75
CA ARG A 30 -8.87 -15.79 -11.66
C ARG A 30 -8.97 -16.88 -12.71
N THR A 31 -9.51 -18.03 -12.34
CA THR A 31 -10.00 -18.98 -13.34
C THR A 31 -11.34 -18.48 -13.90
N ALA A 32 -11.63 -18.75 -15.18
CA ALA A 32 -12.89 -18.33 -15.78
C ALA A 32 -14.10 -18.88 -15.00
N GLY A 33 -14.96 -17.99 -14.51
CA GLY A 33 -16.15 -18.33 -13.72
C GLY A 33 -15.97 -18.33 -12.20
N GLU A 34 -14.75 -18.07 -11.70
CA GLU A 34 -14.49 -17.95 -10.27
C GLU A 34 -14.95 -16.59 -9.73
N GLU A 35 -15.86 -16.59 -8.75
CA GLU A 35 -16.30 -15.37 -8.06
C GLU A 35 -15.20 -14.85 -7.12
N VAL A 36 -14.95 -13.54 -7.14
CA VAL A 36 -13.99 -12.93 -6.22
C VAL A 36 -14.66 -12.75 -4.87
N GLN A 37 -14.07 -13.32 -3.83
CA GLN A 37 -14.51 -13.05 -2.47
C GLN A 37 -14.03 -11.67 -2.06
N GLU A 38 -14.89 -10.92 -1.37
CA GLU A 38 -14.57 -9.56 -0.95
C GLU A 38 -13.31 -9.48 -0.07
N VAL A 39 -13.12 -10.48 0.80
CA VAL A 39 -11.94 -10.62 1.66
C VAL A 39 -10.62 -10.79 0.89
N ASP A 40 -10.66 -11.26 -0.36
CA ASP A 40 -9.47 -11.45 -1.20
C ASP A 40 -9.12 -10.19 -2.02
N ILE A 41 -9.93 -9.14 -1.96
CA ILE A 41 -9.67 -7.89 -2.70
C ILE A 41 -8.47 -7.17 -2.06
N ILE A 42 -7.46 -6.89 -2.88
CA ILE A 42 -6.26 -6.16 -2.47
C ILE A 42 -6.65 -4.70 -2.16
N SER A 43 -6.28 -4.24 -0.97
CA SER A 43 -6.60 -2.92 -0.41
C SER A 43 -5.38 -2.06 -0.06
N ALA A 44 -4.17 -2.62 -0.15
CA ALA A 44 -2.93 -1.88 0.02
C ALA A 44 -1.79 -2.54 -0.78
N ILE A 45 -0.92 -1.74 -1.39
CA ILE A 45 0.29 -2.19 -2.09
C ILE A 45 1.43 -1.24 -1.73
N GLU A 46 2.61 -1.78 -1.39
CA GLU A 46 3.79 -0.96 -1.10
C GLU A 46 5.10 -1.70 -1.42
N PHE A 47 5.98 -1.08 -2.21
CA PHE A 47 7.37 -1.51 -2.34
C PHE A 47 8.20 -1.06 -1.15
N ASP A 48 9.18 -1.87 -0.76
CA ASP A 48 10.19 -1.41 0.18
C ASP A 48 11.13 -0.38 -0.46
N ARG A 49 11.98 0.28 0.34
CA ARG A 49 12.83 1.37 -0.14
C ARG A 49 13.85 0.92 -1.19
N THR A 50 14.26 -0.35 -1.18
CA THR A 50 15.21 -0.89 -2.16
C THR A 50 14.52 -1.36 -3.43
N GLY A 51 13.24 -1.76 -3.33
CA GLY A 51 12.48 -2.37 -4.42
C GLY A 51 12.65 -3.89 -4.48
N ASP A 52 13.40 -4.49 -3.54
CA ASP A 52 13.61 -5.94 -3.50
C ASP A 52 12.41 -6.69 -2.92
N HIS A 53 11.54 -5.98 -2.20
CA HIS A 53 10.35 -6.53 -1.58
C HIS A 53 9.11 -5.72 -1.92
N LEU A 54 8.01 -6.44 -2.12
CA LEU A 54 6.68 -5.88 -2.35
C LEU A 54 5.72 -6.50 -1.33
N ALA A 55 4.91 -5.67 -0.67
CA ALA A 55 3.85 -6.13 0.21
C ALA A 55 2.49 -5.77 -0.36
N THR A 56 1.53 -6.69 -0.21
CA THR A 56 0.12 -6.42 -0.45
C THR A 56 -0.69 -6.74 0.81
N GLY A 57 -1.73 -5.96 1.05
CA GLY A 57 -2.75 -6.22 2.07
C GLY A 57 -4.12 -6.37 1.43
N ASP A 58 -5.00 -7.15 2.02
CA ASP A 58 -6.36 -7.35 1.53
C ASP A 58 -7.45 -6.96 2.54
N ARG A 59 -8.70 -7.01 2.09
CA ARG A 59 -9.88 -6.75 2.93
C ARG A 59 -10.08 -7.79 4.02
N GLY A 60 -9.57 -9.00 3.84
CA GLY A 60 -9.59 -10.08 4.85
C GLY A 60 -8.46 -9.99 5.87
N GLY A 61 -7.71 -8.89 5.93
CA GLY A 61 -6.70 -8.64 6.95
C GLY A 61 -5.40 -9.42 6.79
N ARG A 62 -5.16 -10.07 5.65
CA ARG A 62 -3.91 -10.78 5.36
C ARG A 62 -2.88 -9.83 4.76
N VAL A 63 -1.61 -10.11 5.02
CA VAL A 63 -0.48 -9.45 4.38
C VAL A 63 0.33 -10.50 3.64
N VAL A 64 0.56 -10.27 2.34
CA VAL A 64 1.34 -11.13 1.45
C VAL A 64 2.61 -10.40 1.04
N LEU A 65 3.75 -11.07 1.19
CA LEU A 65 5.06 -10.55 0.82
C LEU A 65 5.58 -11.25 -0.42
N PHE A 66 6.18 -10.48 -1.31
CA PHE A 66 6.88 -10.92 -2.50
C PHE A 66 8.35 -10.48 -2.42
N GLU A 67 9.23 -11.27 -3.02
CA GLU A 67 10.64 -10.89 -3.17
C GLU A 67 11.11 -10.99 -4.61
N ARG A 68 12.04 -10.10 -4.94
CA ARG A 68 12.69 -10.03 -6.23
C ARG A 68 13.58 -11.26 -6.46
N THR A 69 13.54 -11.85 -7.65
CA THR A 69 14.20 -13.13 -7.96
C THR A 69 15.60 -12.98 -8.56
N ASP A 70 15.91 -11.85 -9.17
CA ASP A 70 17.18 -11.62 -9.89
C ASP A 70 18.39 -11.38 -8.96
N THR A 71 18.16 -10.97 -7.71
CA THR A 71 19.20 -10.70 -6.70
C THR A 71 19.98 -11.96 -6.29
N HIS A 72 19.43 -13.16 -6.51
CA HIS A 72 20.07 -14.43 -6.18
C HIS A 72 21.06 -14.95 -7.24
N HIS A 73 21.25 -14.25 -8.37
CA HIS A 73 22.25 -14.61 -9.38
C HIS A 73 23.66 -14.02 -9.10
N VAL A 74 24.11 -14.00 -7.84
CA VAL A 74 25.54 -13.80 -7.49
C VAL A 74 26.29 -15.14 -7.53
N GLY A 75 26.01 -15.95 -8.56
CA GLY A 75 26.56 -17.28 -8.76
C GLY A 75 27.25 -17.39 -10.12
N HIS A 76 28.58 -17.54 -10.08
CA HIS A 76 29.49 -17.77 -11.19
C HIS A 76 29.80 -16.57 -12.11
N ARG A 77 30.90 -15.90 -11.74
CA ARG A 77 31.73 -15.02 -12.60
C ARG A 77 32.09 -15.60 -13.99
N ARG A 78 31.88 -16.90 -14.22
CA ARG A 78 32.08 -17.59 -15.51
C ARG A 78 30.89 -17.50 -16.48
N ASP A 79 29.69 -17.17 -16.00
CA ASP A 79 28.50 -17.02 -16.85
C ASP A 79 28.31 -15.57 -17.33
N LEU A 80 28.86 -14.59 -16.60
CA LEU A 80 28.94 -13.18 -17.00
C LEU A 80 29.87 -12.92 -18.18
N GLU A 81 30.86 -13.79 -18.43
CA GLU A 81 31.83 -13.66 -19.53
C GLU A 81 31.33 -14.24 -20.87
N LYS A 82 30.09 -14.75 -20.94
CA LYS A 82 29.50 -15.35 -22.15
C LYS A 82 28.31 -14.59 -22.76
N MET A 83 27.91 -13.45 -22.20
CA MET A 83 26.78 -12.68 -22.70
C MET A 83 27.23 -11.33 -23.27
N ASP A 84 27.49 -11.29 -24.58
CA ASP A 84 27.68 -10.06 -25.36
C ASP A 84 26.35 -9.30 -25.61
N HIS A 85 25.36 -9.45 -24.73
CA HIS A 85 24.03 -8.81 -24.86
C HIS A 85 23.73 -8.08 -23.55
N PRO A 86 23.25 -6.81 -23.59
CA PRO A 86 22.84 -6.13 -22.37
C PRO A 86 21.73 -6.95 -21.71
N ILE A 87 21.91 -7.28 -20.43
CA ILE A 87 20.91 -8.00 -19.63
C ILE A 87 19.75 -7.03 -19.37
N ASN A 88 18.83 -6.94 -20.34
CA ASN A 88 17.51 -6.32 -20.16
C ASN A 88 16.63 -7.31 -19.35
N ARG A 89 16.97 -7.54 -18.09
CA ARG A 89 16.06 -8.23 -17.16
C ARG A 89 15.31 -7.16 -16.37
N HIS A 90 14.01 -7.08 -16.63
CA HIS A 90 13.09 -6.35 -15.76
C HIS A 90 12.94 -7.10 -14.43
N PRO A 91 12.53 -6.43 -13.34
CA PRO A 91 12.42 -7.07 -12.06
C PRO A 91 11.28 -8.09 -12.12
N GLU A 92 11.55 -9.30 -11.64
CA GLU A 92 10.57 -10.36 -11.45
C GLU A 92 10.47 -10.66 -9.96
N PHE A 93 9.24 -10.90 -9.50
CA PHE A 93 8.93 -11.19 -8.12
C PHE A 93 8.45 -12.63 -7.97
N ARG A 94 8.63 -13.18 -6.77
CA ARG A 94 8.04 -14.44 -6.36
C ARG A 94 7.35 -14.28 -5.02
N TYR A 95 6.33 -15.09 -4.78
CA TYR A 95 5.73 -15.23 -3.48
C TYR A 95 6.80 -15.60 -2.44
N LYS A 96 6.85 -14.86 -1.32
CA LYS A 96 7.78 -15.07 -0.22
C LYS A 96 7.07 -15.73 0.96
N THR A 97 6.03 -15.08 1.49
CA THR A 97 5.26 -15.56 2.65
C THR A 97 3.98 -14.74 2.82
N GLU A 98 2.99 -15.31 3.50
CA GLU A 98 1.77 -14.63 3.93
C GLU A 98 1.53 -14.82 5.43
N PHE A 99 0.78 -13.90 6.03
CA PHE A 99 0.33 -14.03 7.41
C PHE A 99 -0.95 -13.21 7.66
N GLN A 100 -1.77 -13.67 8.60
CA GLN A 100 -2.93 -12.92 9.09
C GLN A 100 -2.45 -11.74 9.95
N SER A 101 -2.71 -10.51 9.50
CA SER A 101 -2.31 -9.31 10.23
C SER A 101 -3.39 -8.84 11.20
N HIS A 102 -4.62 -8.69 10.73
CA HIS A 102 -5.77 -8.26 11.53
C HIS A 102 -6.88 -9.29 11.45
N GLU A 103 -7.69 -9.38 12.49
CA GLU A 103 -8.89 -10.22 12.53
C GLU A 103 -10.08 -9.30 12.84
N PRO A 104 -11.31 -9.68 12.48
CA PRO A 104 -12.47 -8.87 12.79
C PRO A 104 -12.57 -8.66 14.30
N GLU A 105 -12.72 -7.42 14.72
CA GLU A 105 -12.87 -7.03 16.13
C GLU A 105 -14.22 -6.34 16.34
N PHE A 106 -14.74 -6.35 17.57
CA PHE A 106 -15.99 -5.67 17.89
C PHE A 106 -15.84 -4.85 19.18
N ASP A 107 -16.09 -3.55 19.09
CA ASP A 107 -16.18 -2.67 20.26
C ASP A 107 -17.60 -2.74 20.83
N TYR A 108 -17.78 -3.53 21.88
CA TYR A 108 -19.07 -3.70 22.56
C TYR A 108 -19.59 -2.43 23.24
N LEU A 109 -18.71 -1.49 23.60
CA LEU A 109 -19.12 -0.25 24.27
C LEU A 109 -19.64 0.77 23.25
N LYS A 110 -19.01 0.83 22.07
CA LYS A 110 -19.43 1.69 20.96
C LYS A 110 -20.43 1.00 20.02
N SER A 111 -20.68 -0.29 20.19
CA SER A 111 -21.44 -1.14 19.26
C SER A 111 -20.92 -1.00 17.82
N LEU A 112 -19.60 -1.03 17.67
CA LEU A 112 -18.92 -0.77 16.41
C LEU A 112 -18.10 -2.00 16.00
N GLU A 113 -18.38 -2.52 14.80
CA GLU A 113 -17.54 -3.52 14.15
C GLU A 113 -16.27 -2.85 13.63
N ILE A 114 -15.13 -3.49 13.87
CA ILE A 114 -13.83 -3.07 13.41
C ILE A 114 -13.39 -4.08 12.36
N GLU A 115 -13.44 -3.67 11.10
CA GLU A 115 -13.02 -4.48 9.97
C GLU A 115 -11.53 -4.88 10.08
N GLU A 116 -11.22 -6.08 9.62
CA GLU A 116 -9.85 -6.57 9.50
C GLU A 116 -9.09 -5.99 8.29
N LYS A 117 -9.79 -5.32 7.39
CA LYS A 117 -9.24 -4.74 6.16
C LYS A 117 -7.95 -3.97 6.40
N ILE A 118 -6.93 -4.27 5.60
CA ILE A 118 -5.66 -3.54 5.63
C ILE A 118 -5.81 -2.22 4.89
N ASN A 119 -5.72 -1.10 5.60
CA ASN A 119 -5.83 0.24 5.02
C ASN A 119 -4.51 0.72 4.40
N LYS A 120 -3.39 0.49 5.08
CA LYS A 120 -2.04 0.90 4.66
C LYS A 120 -0.98 -0.06 5.17
N ILE A 121 0.10 -0.17 4.40
CA ILE A 121 1.34 -0.88 4.76
C ILE A 121 2.51 0.10 4.58
N ARG A 122 3.44 0.14 5.53
CA ARG A 122 4.69 0.90 5.40
C ARG A 122 5.89 0.05 5.82
N TRP A 123 6.85 -0.05 4.92
CA TRP A 123 8.11 -0.73 5.22
C TRP A 123 8.95 0.11 6.20
N CYS A 124 9.51 -0.57 7.20
CA CYS A 124 10.46 0.01 8.14
C CYS A 124 11.87 -0.40 7.74
N GLN A 125 12.87 0.28 8.31
CA GLN A 125 14.27 -0.05 8.02
C GLN A 125 14.59 -1.52 8.39
N SER A 126 15.02 -2.28 7.39
CA SER A 126 15.49 -3.65 7.58
C SER A 126 16.74 -3.66 8.46
N ALA A 127 16.80 -4.60 9.40
CA ALA A 127 17.94 -4.76 10.30
C ALA A 127 18.20 -6.24 10.58
N ASN A 128 19.47 -6.64 10.65
CA ASN A 128 19.90 -8.00 10.99
C ASN A 128 19.27 -9.08 10.09
N GLY A 129 19.16 -8.82 8.78
CA GLY A 129 18.56 -9.76 7.82
C GLY A 129 17.06 -10.01 8.06
N SER A 130 16.40 -9.17 8.86
CA SER A 130 14.96 -9.23 9.10
C SER A 130 14.26 -8.08 8.44
N LEU A 131 13.07 -8.36 7.90
CA LEU A 131 12.15 -7.40 7.35
C LEU A 131 11.24 -6.86 8.44
N PHE A 132 10.96 -5.56 8.37
CA PHE A 132 10.07 -4.89 9.30
C PHE A 132 9.04 -4.07 8.52
N LEU A 133 7.78 -4.14 8.92
CA LEU A 133 6.71 -3.36 8.33
C LEU A 133 5.63 -3.02 9.37
N LEU A 134 4.98 -1.89 9.16
CA LEU A 134 3.76 -1.50 9.83
C LEU A 134 2.57 -1.85 8.94
N SER A 135 1.52 -2.42 9.51
CA SER A 135 0.22 -2.56 8.86
C SER A 135 -0.85 -1.94 9.77
N THR A 136 -1.90 -1.38 9.18
CA THR A 136 -3.01 -0.77 9.95
C THR A 136 -4.35 -1.17 9.37
N ASN A 137 -5.34 -1.36 10.24
CA ASN A 137 -6.76 -1.26 9.90
C ASN A 137 -7.30 0.08 10.40
N ASP A 138 -8.62 0.19 10.61
CA ASP A 138 -9.28 1.41 11.03
C ASP A 138 -8.93 1.89 12.43
N LYS A 139 -8.46 1.01 13.33
CA LYS A 139 -8.30 1.33 14.76
C LYS A 139 -6.95 0.94 15.35
N THR A 140 -6.26 0.00 14.74
CA THR A 140 -5.03 -0.60 15.28
C THR A 140 -3.92 -0.63 14.25
N ILE A 141 -2.70 -0.42 14.71
CA ILE A 141 -1.48 -0.50 13.90
C ILE A 141 -0.63 -1.61 14.50
N LYS A 142 -0.07 -2.49 13.67
CA LYS A 142 0.77 -3.61 14.10
C LYS A 142 2.15 -3.50 13.48
N PHE A 143 3.19 -3.66 14.30
CA PHE A 143 4.58 -3.71 13.87
C PHE A 143 5.05 -5.15 13.75
N TRP A 144 5.35 -5.56 12.53
CA TRP A 144 5.73 -6.93 12.20
C TRP A 144 7.22 -7.06 11.99
N LYS A 145 7.75 -8.21 12.42
CA LYS A 145 9.08 -8.69 12.06
C LYS A 145 8.94 -9.97 11.27
N VAL A 146 9.44 -9.99 10.05
CA VAL A 146 9.52 -11.18 9.21
C VAL A 146 10.98 -11.58 9.08
N GLN A 147 11.32 -12.78 9.53
CA GLN A 147 12.69 -13.28 9.46
C GLN A 147 12.71 -14.74 9.06
N GLU A 148 13.79 -15.13 8.40
CA GLU A 148 14.09 -16.52 8.16
C GLU A 148 14.62 -17.16 9.46
N LYS A 149 14.00 -18.25 9.88
CA LYS A 149 14.37 -19.02 11.06
C LYS A 149 14.77 -20.41 10.63
N LYS A 150 16.07 -20.72 10.78
CA LYS A 150 16.57 -22.10 10.61
C LYS A 150 15.89 -23.01 11.61
N VAL A 151 15.35 -24.13 11.13
CA VAL A 151 14.74 -25.13 12.00
C VAL A 151 15.83 -25.70 12.91
N LYS A 152 15.59 -25.65 14.22
CA LYS A 152 16.51 -26.13 15.24
C LYS A 152 15.97 -27.44 15.78
N ASN A 153 16.69 -28.52 15.52
CA ASN A 153 16.40 -29.81 16.10
C ASN A 153 17.25 -29.98 17.36
N VAL A 154 16.63 -30.49 18.41
CA VAL A 154 17.32 -30.79 19.66
C VAL A 154 17.71 -32.26 19.64
N CYS A 155 18.99 -32.55 19.65
CA CYS A 155 19.53 -33.89 19.85
C CYS A 155 20.20 -34.00 21.23
N ASP A 156 20.56 -35.21 21.63
CA ASP A 156 21.26 -35.50 22.88
C ASP A 156 20.53 -35.04 24.14
N THR A 157 19.30 -35.54 24.33
CA THR A 157 18.58 -35.38 25.60
C THR A 157 18.66 -36.66 26.42
N ASN A 158 18.71 -36.52 27.76
CA ASN A 158 18.65 -37.68 28.68
C ASN A 158 17.30 -38.40 28.68
N VAL A 159 16.34 -37.96 27.84
CA VAL A 159 14.99 -38.48 27.74
C VAL A 159 14.91 -39.40 26.51
N ASN A 160 14.90 -40.70 26.75
CA ASN A 160 14.69 -41.69 25.70
C ASN A 160 13.27 -41.54 25.12
N SER A 161 13.15 -41.02 23.89
CA SER A 161 11.88 -40.91 23.15
C SER A 161 11.30 -42.27 22.70
N THR A 162 11.92 -43.40 23.07
CA THR A 162 11.63 -44.73 22.52
C THR A 162 10.44 -45.47 23.16
N LYS A 163 9.60 -44.80 23.96
CA LYS A 163 8.35 -45.40 24.48
C LYS A 163 7.06 -44.94 23.78
N ALA A 164 7.15 -44.18 22.70
CA ALA A 164 5.98 -43.66 21.96
C ALA A 164 5.78 -44.33 20.58
N MET A 165 6.22 -45.58 20.39
CA MET A 165 5.77 -46.41 19.26
C MET A 165 4.67 -47.36 19.72
N GLY A 166 3.47 -46.80 19.91
CA GLY A 166 2.22 -47.55 20.04
C GLY A 166 1.21 -46.94 19.09
N ASN A 167 0.83 -47.68 18.04
CA ASN A 167 -0.16 -47.28 17.05
C ASN A 167 -1.49 -46.88 17.72
N GLY A 168 -1.95 -45.64 17.54
CA GLY A 168 -3.29 -45.17 17.92
C GLY A 168 -3.39 -43.64 18.03
N PRO A 169 -4.57 -43.03 17.75
CA PRO A 169 -4.67 -41.58 17.52
C PRO A 169 -4.54 -40.78 18.82
N ILE A 170 -3.80 -39.67 18.75
CA ILE A 170 -3.59 -38.73 19.85
C ILE A 170 -4.84 -37.84 19.98
N VAL A 171 -5.74 -38.23 20.87
CA VAL A 171 -6.70 -37.30 21.48
C VAL A 171 -6.01 -36.68 22.68
N GLY A 172 -5.94 -35.35 22.70
CA GLY A 172 -5.30 -34.57 23.76
C GLY A 172 -5.88 -34.89 25.13
N SER A 173 -5.01 -35.24 26.08
CA SER A 173 -5.35 -35.28 27.49
C SER A 173 -4.47 -34.29 28.23
N SER A 174 -5.16 -33.33 28.83
CA SER A 174 -4.72 -32.34 29.80
C SER A 174 -3.64 -32.84 30.75
N ILE A 175 -2.53 -32.11 30.82
CA ILE A 175 -1.52 -32.25 31.88
C ILE A 175 -2.19 -31.83 33.20
N SER A 176 -2.45 -32.81 34.06
CA SER A 176 -2.88 -32.57 35.44
C SER A 176 -1.68 -32.04 36.24
N THR A 177 -1.67 -30.73 36.49
CA THR A 177 -0.78 -30.10 37.47
C THR A 177 -1.20 -30.57 38.87
N THR A 178 -0.55 -31.60 39.39
CA THR A 178 -0.61 -31.91 40.81
C THR A 178 0.20 -30.85 41.55
N SER A 179 -0.52 -29.97 42.23
CA SER A 179 0.00 -28.98 43.17
C SER A 179 0.70 -29.69 44.33
N LYS A 180 2.04 -29.70 44.33
CA LYS A 180 2.79 -29.97 45.56
C LYS A 180 3.03 -28.66 46.29
N GLN A 181 2.55 -28.60 47.53
CA GLN A 181 2.85 -27.54 48.49
C GLN A 181 4.37 -27.39 48.67
N TYR A 182 4.88 -26.19 48.42
CA TYR A 182 6.23 -25.80 48.81
C TYR A 182 6.19 -25.26 50.24
N ILE A 183 7.00 -25.83 51.14
CA ILE A 183 7.29 -25.24 52.45
C ILE A 183 8.62 -24.48 52.33
N ALA A 184 8.62 -23.25 52.82
CA ALA A 184 9.80 -22.39 52.96
C ALA A 184 10.74 -22.95 54.04
N ASN A 185 11.69 -23.78 53.61
CA ASN A 185 13.00 -24.11 54.20
C ASN A 185 13.36 -25.56 53.88
N GLY A 186 13.74 -25.81 52.62
CA GLY A 186 14.77 -26.77 52.19
C GLY A 186 14.92 -28.14 52.86
N GLY A 187 13.87 -28.75 53.41
CA GLY A 187 13.93 -30.06 54.06
C GLY A 187 12.90 -31.03 53.50
N CYS A 188 13.34 -32.01 52.72
CA CYS A 188 12.51 -33.12 52.25
C CYS A 188 12.67 -34.32 53.18
N THR A 189 11.68 -34.62 54.03
CA THR A 189 11.62 -35.90 54.76
C THR A 189 10.60 -36.81 54.08
N ASN A 190 11.06 -37.61 53.14
CA ASN A 190 10.43 -38.87 52.73
C ASN A 190 11.49 -39.72 52.01
N ASN A 191 12.01 -40.72 52.73
CA ASN A 191 13.04 -41.65 52.27
C ASN A 191 12.42 -42.86 51.53
N ASP A 192 11.69 -42.61 50.44
CA ASP A 192 11.30 -43.65 49.48
C ASP A 192 11.76 -43.29 48.06
N PHE A 193 13.03 -42.89 47.95
CA PHE A 193 13.73 -42.87 46.67
C PHE A 193 14.61 -44.12 46.58
N SER A 194 14.13 -45.13 45.87
CA SER A 194 14.99 -46.22 45.41
C SER A 194 15.93 -45.67 44.34
N PHE A 195 17.20 -45.48 44.70
CA PHE A 195 18.25 -45.15 43.74
C PHE A 195 18.48 -46.36 42.82
N PRO A 196 18.48 -46.20 41.48
CA PRO A 196 18.81 -47.31 40.59
C PRO A 196 20.26 -47.75 40.81
N THR A 197 20.47 -49.06 40.98
CA THR A 197 21.78 -49.71 41.09
C THR A 197 22.53 -49.59 39.76
N GLY A 198 23.30 -48.51 39.58
CA GLY A 198 24.06 -48.23 38.36
C GLY A 198 24.66 -46.82 38.24
N GLY A 199 24.38 -45.91 39.19
CA GLY A 199 24.79 -44.51 39.10
C GLY A 199 23.86 -43.69 38.22
N PHE A 200 23.91 -42.36 38.33
CA PHE A 200 23.15 -41.48 37.43
C PHE A 200 23.76 -41.56 36.02
N PRO A 201 22.95 -41.67 34.95
CA PRO A 201 23.46 -41.51 33.59
C PRO A 201 24.12 -40.12 33.48
N SER A 202 25.24 -40.02 32.77
CA SER A 202 25.90 -38.74 32.51
C SER A 202 24.88 -37.76 31.96
N LEU A 203 24.72 -36.60 32.61
CA LEU A 203 23.79 -35.59 32.14
C LEU A 203 24.31 -35.02 30.82
N HIS A 204 23.62 -35.31 29.74
CA HIS A 204 23.84 -34.66 28.45
C HIS A 204 23.10 -33.31 28.42
N LEU A 205 23.83 -32.28 27.98
CA LEU A 205 23.23 -30.99 27.64
C LEU A 205 22.63 -31.11 26.23
N PRO A 206 21.39 -30.65 26.03
CA PRO A 206 20.76 -30.70 24.71
C PRO A 206 21.61 -29.95 23.68
N VAL A 207 21.96 -30.63 22.59
CA VAL A 207 22.69 -30.03 21.48
C VAL A 207 21.68 -29.57 20.44
N VAL A 208 21.79 -28.30 20.04
CA VAL A 208 20.94 -27.74 19.00
C VAL A 208 21.63 -27.95 17.66
N VAL A 209 21.09 -28.87 16.85
CA VAL A 209 21.50 -29.07 15.46
C VAL A 209 20.57 -28.24 14.58
N THR A 210 21.14 -27.29 13.85
CA THR A 210 20.41 -26.54 12.83
C THR A 210 20.21 -27.40 11.59
N SER A 211 18.95 -27.61 11.21
CA SER A 211 18.57 -28.19 9.92
C SER A 211 18.96 -27.26 8.77
N HIS A 212 19.11 -27.82 7.57
CA HIS A 212 19.24 -27.06 6.32
C HIS A 212 17.91 -26.42 5.89
N GLU A 213 16.79 -26.85 6.44
CA GLU A 213 15.48 -26.25 6.19
C GLU A 213 15.30 -24.96 7.01
N SER A 214 14.87 -23.92 6.32
CA SER A 214 14.55 -22.62 6.89
C SER A 214 13.08 -22.29 6.67
N ASN A 215 12.43 -21.77 7.72
CA ASN A 215 11.05 -21.31 7.65
C ASN A 215 11.02 -19.80 7.82
N LEU A 216 10.24 -19.11 7.00
CA LEU A 216 9.92 -17.71 7.23
C LEU A 216 8.89 -17.61 8.35
N MET A 217 9.17 -16.75 9.32
CA MET A 217 8.28 -16.51 10.45
C MET A 217 7.97 -15.02 10.54
N ALA A 218 6.70 -14.67 10.36
CA ALA A 218 6.15 -13.37 10.70
C ALA A 218 5.77 -13.35 12.19
N ARG A 219 6.20 -12.33 12.92
CA ARG A 219 5.86 -12.11 14.33
C ARG A 219 5.44 -10.67 14.55
N CYS A 220 4.22 -10.48 15.04
CA CYS A 220 3.78 -9.20 15.57
C CYS A 220 4.63 -8.86 16.80
N ARG A 221 5.44 -7.80 16.70
CA ARG A 221 6.30 -7.33 17.79
C ARG A 221 5.55 -6.39 18.72
N ARG A 222 4.70 -5.53 18.16
CA ARG A 222 3.98 -4.48 18.89
C ARG A 222 2.64 -4.20 18.23
N ILE A 223 1.70 -3.78 19.05
CA ILE A 223 0.35 -3.35 18.66
C ILE A 223 0.16 -1.95 19.25
N TYR A 224 -0.08 -0.96 18.39
CA TYR A 224 -0.42 0.41 18.77
C TYR A 224 -1.94 0.55 18.59
N ALA A 225 -2.66 0.71 19.70
CA ALA A 225 -4.12 0.69 19.73
C ALA A 225 -4.66 1.80 20.64
N HIS A 226 -5.97 2.04 20.57
CA HIS A 226 -6.72 2.95 21.45
C HIS A 226 -6.25 4.42 21.45
N ALA A 227 -5.67 4.89 20.34
CA ALA A 227 -5.28 6.30 20.17
C ALA A 227 -6.13 7.06 19.14
N HIS A 228 -6.95 6.35 18.37
CA HIS A 228 -7.79 6.93 17.32
C HIS A 228 -9.26 6.69 17.64
N ASP A 229 -10.04 7.77 17.62
CA ASP A 229 -11.49 7.72 17.75
C ASP A 229 -12.15 7.47 16.39
N TYR A 230 -11.52 7.92 15.30
CA TYR A 230 -12.01 7.83 13.91
C TYR A 230 -11.21 6.78 13.10
N HIS A 231 -11.46 6.65 11.80
CA HIS A 231 -10.81 5.64 10.96
C HIS A 231 -9.40 6.08 10.58
N ILE A 232 -8.40 5.23 10.85
CA ILE A 232 -7.02 5.51 10.45
C ILE A 232 -6.93 5.45 8.92
N ASN A 233 -6.62 6.60 8.31
CA ASN A 233 -6.46 6.74 6.86
C ASN A 233 -4.98 6.66 6.43
N SER A 234 -4.04 6.99 7.32
CA SER A 234 -2.62 7.08 6.98
C SER A 234 -1.71 6.58 8.09
N ILE A 235 -0.59 5.96 7.69
CA ILE A 235 0.61 5.76 8.51
C ILE A 235 1.83 6.16 7.68
N SER A 236 2.82 6.79 8.33
CA SER A 236 4.04 7.22 7.66
C SER A 236 5.23 7.17 8.60
N ASN A 237 6.33 6.56 8.14
CA ASN A 237 7.57 6.43 8.89
C ASN A 237 8.35 7.74 8.84
N ASN A 238 8.93 8.13 9.98
CA ASN A 238 9.85 9.25 10.00
C ASN A 238 11.23 8.82 9.47
N SER A 239 11.94 9.78 8.87
CA SER A 239 13.32 9.64 8.42
C SER A 239 14.34 9.46 9.56
N ASP A 240 13.94 9.67 10.82
CA ASP A 240 14.76 9.39 12.00
C ASP A 240 14.97 7.89 12.30
N GLY A 241 14.13 7.01 11.71
CA GLY A 241 14.18 5.57 11.92
C GLY A 241 13.64 5.09 13.27
N GLU A 242 13.10 5.99 14.10
CA GLU A 242 12.61 5.71 15.46
C GLU A 242 11.13 6.03 15.62
N THR A 243 10.62 7.03 14.92
CA THR A 243 9.23 7.50 15.04
C THR A 243 8.41 7.28 13.77
N PHE A 244 7.10 7.31 13.93
CA PHE A 244 6.15 7.28 12.81
C PHE A 244 4.87 8.02 13.22
N ILE A 245 4.08 8.46 12.25
CA ILE A 245 2.76 9.05 12.49
C ILE A 245 1.66 8.10 12.07
N SER A 246 0.50 8.27 12.69
CA SER A 246 -0.77 7.78 12.17
C SER A 246 -1.80 8.91 12.17
N ALA A 247 -2.62 8.97 11.13
CA ALA A 247 -3.67 9.97 10.98
C ALA A 247 -5.04 9.29 10.85
N ASP A 248 -6.02 9.84 11.56
CA ASP A 248 -7.44 9.59 11.32
C ASP A 248 -8.09 10.85 10.70
N ASP A 249 -9.42 10.87 10.65
CA ASP A 249 -10.18 11.97 10.04
C ASP A 249 -9.98 13.33 10.73
N LEU A 250 -9.55 13.37 12.00
CA LEU A 250 -9.45 14.61 12.78
C LEU A 250 -8.12 14.78 13.54
N ARG A 251 -7.29 13.75 13.63
CA ARG A 251 -6.09 13.73 14.47
C ARG A 251 -4.90 13.10 13.78
N ILE A 252 -3.72 13.64 14.08
CA ILE A 252 -2.44 13.01 13.77
C ILE A 252 -1.70 12.73 15.08
N ASN A 253 -1.33 11.47 15.28
CA ASN A 253 -0.60 10.99 16.44
C ASN A 253 0.83 10.59 16.04
N LEU A 254 1.81 11.04 16.83
CA LEU A 254 3.21 10.65 16.75
C LEU A 254 3.48 9.49 17.70
N TRP A 255 4.18 8.47 17.20
CA TRP A 255 4.53 7.25 17.91
C TRP A 255 6.02 7.01 17.88
N ASN A 256 6.52 6.30 18.88
CA ASN A 256 7.84 5.71 18.86
C ASN A 256 7.71 4.20 18.55
N LEU A 257 8.52 3.67 17.64
CA LEU A 257 8.51 2.27 17.23
C LEU A 257 8.76 1.29 18.39
N GLU A 258 9.31 1.77 19.50
CA GLU A 258 9.61 0.99 20.69
C GLU A 258 8.53 1.04 21.78
N ILE A 259 7.68 2.08 21.76
CA ILE A 259 6.70 2.39 22.81
C ILE A 259 5.29 2.29 22.21
N SER A 260 4.54 1.25 22.60
CA SER A 260 3.22 0.97 22.00
C SER A 260 2.02 1.37 22.86
N ASN A 261 2.25 1.78 24.10
CA ASN A 261 1.20 2.16 25.05
C ASN A 261 1.01 3.68 25.19
N GLN A 262 1.77 4.48 24.44
CA GLN A 262 1.71 5.93 24.46
C GLN A 262 1.90 6.48 23.06
N SER A 263 1.14 7.53 22.74
CA SER A 263 1.30 8.37 21.55
C SER A 263 1.18 9.82 21.95
N PHE A 264 1.73 10.70 21.12
CA PHE A 264 1.60 12.13 21.30
C PHE A 264 0.76 12.70 20.16
N ASN A 265 -0.39 13.28 20.50
CA ASN A 265 -1.22 13.94 19.51
C ASN A 265 -0.56 15.26 19.10
N ILE A 266 -0.18 15.36 17.82
CA ILE A 266 0.52 16.54 17.27
C ILE A 266 -0.41 17.47 16.50
N VAL A 267 -1.51 16.94 15.94
CA VAL A 267 -2.55 17.71 15.24
C VAL A 267 -3.91 17.24 15.74
N ASP A 268 -4.77 18.19 16.14
CA ASP A 268 -6.17 17.96 16.46
C ASP A 268 -7.02 19.05 15.77
N VAL A 269 -7.72 18.68 14.70
CA VAL A 269 -8.63 19.58 13.97
C VAL A 269 -10.09 19.39 14.41
N LYS A 270 -10.34 18.63 15.48
CA LYS A 270 -11.68 18.40 16.00
C LYS A 270 -12.31 19.73 16.47
N PRO A 271 -13.47 20.13 15.92
CA PRO A 271 -14.15 21.33 16.38
C PRO A 271 -14.73 21.13 17.79
N ALA A 272 -14.97 22.24 18.49
CA ALA A 272 -15.61 22.21 19.82
C ALA A 272 -17.04 21.62 19.75
N ASN A 273 -17.78 21.94 18.70
CA ASN A 273 -19.05 21.33 18.35
C ASN A 273 -18.88 20.50 17.06
N MET A 274 -19.26 19.23 17.09
CA MET A 274 -19.17 18.34 15.92
C MET A 274 -20.09 18.79 14.76
N GLU A 275 -21.12 19.59 15.03
CA GLU A 275 -21.96 20.18 13.98
C GLU A 275 -21.21 21.22 13.14
N ASP A 276 -20.14 21.83 13.68
CA ASP A 276 -19.30 22.80 12.97
C ASP A 276 -18.19 22.12 12.15
N LEU A 277 -18.23 20.80 12.01
CA LEU A 277 -17.23 20.06 11.25
C LEU A 277 -17.35 20.38 9.77
N THR A 278 -16.35 21.09 9.22
CA THR A 278 -16.33 21.45 7.80
C THR A 278 -15.22 20.76 7.02
N GLU A 279 -14.23 20.19 7.70
CA GLU A 279 -13.00 19.70 7.06
C GLU A 279 -12.48 18.48 7.83
N VAL A 280 -12.04 17.46 7.10
CA VAL A 280 -11.40 16.26 7.66
C VAL A 280 -10.05 16.03 7.02
N ILE A 281 -9.13 15.39 7.75
CA ILE A 281 -7.83 14.94 7.26
C ILE A 281 -8.04 13.71 6.38
N THR A 282 -7.44 13.69 5.20
CA THR A 282 -7.64 12.61 4.22
C THR A 282 -6.40 11.77 3.97
N SER A 283 -5.21 12.38 4.06
CA SER A 283 -3.93 11.69 3.94
C SER A 283 -2.85 12.45 4.71
N ALA A 284 -1.84 11.76 5.22
CA ALA A 284 -0.71 12.37 5.92
C ALA A 284 0.59 11.59 5.67
N GLU A 285 1.68 12.31 5.38
CA GLU A 285 2.99 11.73 5.08
C GLU A 285 4.13 12.55 5.69
N PHE A 286 5.15 11.88 6.20
CA PHE A 286 6.41 12.51 6.59
C PHE A 286 7.24 12.85 5.36
N HIS A 287 8.04 13.91 5.48
CA HIS A 287 9.06 14.22 4.50
C HIS A 287 10.12 13.11 4.44
N PRO A 288 10.56 12.67 3.25
CA PRO A 288 11.45 11.50 3.11
C PRO A 288 12.85 11.68 3.73
N THR A 289 13.28 12.93 3.93
CA THR A 289 14.62 13.27 4.45
C THR A 289 14.64 14.23 5.64
N HIS A 290 13.53 14.93 5.93
CA HIS A 290 13.49 15.96 6.95
C HIS A 290 12.61 15.48 8.10
N CYS A 291 13.23 15.06 9.19
CA CYS A 291 12.53 14.39 10.28
C CYS A 291 11.52 15.25 11.05
N ASN A 292 11.57 16.57 10.86
CA ASN A 292 10.68 17.55 11.47
C ASN A 292 9.55 18.01 10.55
N THR A 293 9.54 17.58 9.28
CA THR A 293 8.58 18.07 8.29
C THR A 293 7.59 16.97 7.95
N LEU A 294 6.30 17.29 8.00
CA LEU A 294 5.21 16.43 7.51
C LEU A 294 4.19 17.25 6.73
N ALA A 295 3.44 16.61 5.86
CA ALA A 295 2.29 17.21 5.21
C ALA A 295 1.03 16.38 5.48
N TYR A 296 -0.12 17.06 5.56
CA TYR A 296 -1.41 16.38 5.53
C TYR A 296 -2.39 17.12 4.61
N SER A 297 -3.22 16.34 3.93
CA SER A 297 -4.26 16.84 3.03
C SER A 297 -5.63 16.81 3.69
N SER A 298 -6.58 17.50 3.07
CA SER A 298 -7.94 17.62 3.57
C SER A 298 -9.01 17.28 2.53
N SER A 299 -10.23 17.09 3.03
CA SER A 299 -11.44 16.96 2.22
C SER A 299 -11.83 18.24 1.47
N LYS A 300 -11.17 19.38 1.73
CA LYS A 300 -11.41 20.67 1.08
C LYS A 300 -10.44 21.00 -0.05
N GLY A 301 -9.54 20.09 -0.41
CA GLY A 301 -8.58 20.37 -1.48
C GLY A 301 -7.35 21.15 -1.06
N SER A 302 -7.07 21.22 0.25
CA SER A 302 -5.88 21.89 0.78
C SER A 302 -4.85 20.90 1.32
N ILE A 303 -3.57 21.26 1.23
CA ILE A 303 -2.46 20.53 1.85
C ILE A 303 -1.72 21.47 2.81
N ARG A 304 -1.56 21.04 4.06
CA ARG A 304 -0.84 21.81 5.08
C ARG A 304 0.51 21.16 5.33
N LEU A 305 1.57 21.95 5.19
CA LEU A 305 2.92 21.56 5.52
C LEU A 305 3.24 22.03 6.95
N ILE A 306 3.68 21.10 7.77
CA ILE A 306 3.96 21.30 9.18
C ILE A 306 5.46 21.19 9.43
N ASP A 307 5.97 22.11 10.26
CA ASP A 307 7.32 22.02 10.84
C ASP A 307 7.21 21.81 12.35
N MET A 308 7.50 20.59 12.80
CA MET A 308 7.41 20.15 14.19
C MET A 308 8.39 20.89 15.13
N ARG A 309 9.32 21.69 14.60
CA ARG A 309 10.21 22.53 15.40
C ARG A 309 9.56 23.84 15.82
N GLN A 310 8.53 24.30 15.10
CA GLN A 310 7.89 25.59 15.37
C GLN A 310 7.05 25.55 16.65
N SER A 311 6.37 24.42 16.88
CA SER A 311 5.55 24.20 18.06
C SER A 311 5.45 22.71 18.37
N ALA A 312 5.35 22.37 19.65
CA ALA A 312 5.07 21.00 20.08
C ALA A 312 3.68 20.55 19.63
N LEU A 313 2.71 21.46 19.68
CA LEU A 313 1.38 21.26 19.11
C LEU A 313 1.38 21.90 17.73
N CYS A 314 1.23 21.10 16.68
CA CYS A 314 1.28 21.54 15.29
C CYS A 314 -0.09 22.12 14.84
N ASP A 315 -0.64 23.01 15.66
CA ASP A 315 -1.93 23.69 15.46
C ASP A 315 -1.88 24.74 14.33
N THR A 316 -0.70 25.28 14.06
CA THR A 316 -0.41 26.12 12.88
C THR A 316 0.35 25.36 11.81
N HIS A 317 0.23 25.81 10.55
CA HIS A 317 0.99 25.28 9.42
C HIS A 317 2.09 26.25 8.98
N SER A 318 3.21 25.69 8.52
CA SER A 318 4.31 26.44 7.93
C SER A 318 3.94 26.98 6.55
N LYS A 319 3.24 26.16 5.74
CA LYS A 319 2.72 26.53 4.42
C LYS A 319 1.37 25.89 4.16
N LEU A 320 0.53 26.57 3.39
CA LEU A 320 -0.77 26.10 2.92
C LEU A 320 -0.77 26.07 1.40
N PHE A 321 -0.95 24.88 0.83
CA PHE A 321 -1.07 24.67 -0.61
C PHE A 321 -2.56 24.54 -0.93
N GLU A 322 -3.12 25.53 -1.58
CA GLU A 322 -4.52 25.59 -1.97
C GLU A 322 -4.63 26.31 -3.32
N GLU A 323 -5.47 25.79 -4.21
CA GLU A 323 -5.78 26.45 -5.47
C GLU A 323 -7.01 27.35 -5.29
N GLN A 324 -6.84 28.65 -5.44
CA GLN A 324 -7.97 29.58 -5.36
C GLN A 324 -8.84 29.49 -6.62
N GLU A 325 -9.95 28.77 -6.53
CA GLU A 325 -10.97 28.80 -7.58
C GLU A 325 -11.78 30.11 -7.55
N ALA A 326 -12.05 30.65 -8.74
CA ALA A 326 -12.92 31.81 -8.88
C ALA A 326 -14.35 31.48 -8.40
N PRO A 327 -15.04 32.39 -7.67
CA PRO A 327 -16.39 32.12 -7.18
C PRO A 327 -17.38 31.75 -8.28
N SER A 328 -17.16 32.21 -9.52
CA SER A 328 -17.99 31.92 -10.68
C SER A 328 -17.85 30.50 -11.25
N SER A 329 -16.78 29.75 -10.92
CA SER A 329 -16.60 28.36 -11.35
C SER A 329 -17.09 27.33 -10.33
N ARG A 330 -17.50 27.79 -9.14
CA ARG A 330 -17.97 26.89 -8.07
C ARG A 330 -19.35 26.32 -8.41
N SER A 331 -19.40 25.00 -8.45
CA SER A 331 -20.62 24.20 -8.50
C SER A 331 -20.78 23.42 -7.19
N PHE A 332 -21.95 22.80 -6.97
CA PHE A 332 -22.14 21.87 -5.85
C PHE A 332 -21.08 20.77 -5.83
N PHE A 333 -20.71 20.22 -6.99
CA PHE A 333 -19.72 19.15 -7.08
C PHE A 333 -18.29 19.61 -6.88
N THR A 334 -18.00 20.91 -6.97
CA THR A 334 -16.64 21.44 -6.85
C THR A 334 -15.99 21.05 -5.53
N GLU A 335 -16.70 21.21 -4.41
CA GLU A 335 -16.17 20.85 -3.09
C GLU A 335 -16.00 19.33 -2.94
N ILE A 336 -16.90 18.54 -3.54
CA ILE A 336 -16.85 17.08 -3.47
C ILE A 336 -15.62 16.54 -4.20
N ILE A 337 -15.41 16.99 -5.44
CA ILE A 337 -14.29 16.50 -6.28
C ILE A 337 -12.94 17.12 -5.88
N ALA A 338 -12.93 18.22 -5.11
CA ALA A 338 -11.71 18.84 -4.59
C ALA A 338 -11.08 18.05 -3.44
N SER A 339 -11.84 17.15 -2.79
CA SER A 339 -11.32 16.29 -1.73
C SER A 339 -10.09 15.51 -2.20
N ILE A 340 -8.96 15.67 -1.50
CA ILE A 340 -7.70 14.99 -1.84
C ILE A 340 -7.77 13.57 -1.29
N SER A 341 -7.61 12.58 -2.15
CA SER A 341 -7.62 11.16 -1.77
C SER A 341 -6.25 10.64 -1.31
N ASP A 342 -5.16 11.19 -1.85
CA ASP A 342 -3.80 10.75 -1.54
C ASP A 342 -2.78 11.86 -1.77
N ILE A 343 -1.69 11.85 -0.99
CA ILE A 343 -0.52 12.71 -1.17
C ILE A 343 0.76 11.87 -1.08
N LYS A 344 1.77 12.24 -1.84
CA LYS A 344 3.08 11.56 -1.86
C LYS A 344 4.21 12.56 -1.99
N PHE A 345 5.23 12.46 -1.15
CA PHE A 345 6.46 13.18 -1.40
C PHE A 345 7.26 12.52 -2.52
N ALA A 346 7.81 13.33 -3.40
CA ALA A 346 8.83 12.88 -4.33
C ALA A 346 10.11 12.49 -3.57
N LYS A 347 10.88 11.55 -4.13
CA LYS A 347 12.13 11.08 -3.52
C LYS A 347 13.18 12.19 -3.33
N ASP A 348 13.09 13.25 -4.13
CA ASP A 348 13.95 14.44 -4.03
C ASP A 348 13.64 15.31 -2.80
N GLY A 349 12.47 15.13 -2.15
CA GLY A 349 12.01 15.96 -1.05
C GLY A 349 11.73 17.41 -1.45
N ARG A 350 11.64 17.73 -2.73
CA ARG A 350 11.29 19.07 -3.20
C ARG A 350 9.84 19.12 -3.68
N HIS A 351 9.38 18.04 -4.30
CA HIS A 351 8.06 17.98 -4.88
C HIS A 351 7.11 17.11 -4.06
N MET A 352 5.83 17.43 -4.16
CA MET A 352 4.74 16.66 -3.57
C MET A 352 3.66 16.45 -4.61
N LEU A 353 3.15 15.23 -4.71
CA LEU A 353 2.05 14.87 -5.58
C LEU A 353 0.77 14.82 -4.75
N SER A 354 -0.35 15.27 -5.29
CA SER A 354 -1.67 15.08 -4.71
C SER A 354 -2.66 14.60 -5.74
N ARG A 355 -3.55 13.69 -5.35
CA ARG A 355 -4.66 13.22 -6.17
C ARG A 355 -5.97 13.74 -5.59
N ASP A 356 -6.73 14.50 -6.39
CA ASP A 356 -8.16 14.73 -6.13
C ASP A 356 -9.00 13.84 -7.06
N TYR A 357 -10.33 13.95 -7.07
CA TYR A 357 -11.13 13.02 -7.86
C TYR A 357 -10.80 13.08 -9.36
N MET A 358 -10.68 14.28 -9.94
CA MET A 358 -10.55 14.47 -11.39
C MET A 358 -9.09 14.61 -11.88
N THR A 359 -8.20 15.07 -11.01
CA THR A 359 -6.89 15.58 -11.37
C THR A 359 -5.78 15.05 -10.47
N LEU A 360 -4.58 15.03 -11.03
CA LEU A 360 -3.34 14.79 -10.33
C LEU A 360 -2.52 16.08 -10.38
N LYS A 361 -2.05 16.58 -9.23
CA LYS A 361 -1.36 17.87 -9.13
C LYS A 361 0.03 17.69 -8.52
N LEU A 362 1.04 18.25 -9.18
CA LEU A 362 2.42 18.27 -8.71
C LEU A 362 2.72 19.66 -8.11
N TRP A 363 3.20 19.68 -6.88
CA TRP A 363 3.51 20.88 -6.11
C TRP A 363 5.02 20.97 -5.86
N ASP A 364 5.60 22.18 -5.89
CA ASP A 364 6.93 22.44 -5.35
C ASP A 364 6.76 22.98 -3.93
N ILE A 365 7.41 22.37 -2.95
CA ILE A 365 7.32 22.76 -1.54
C ILE A 365 7.72 24.24 -1.32
N ASN A 366 8.48 24.83 -2.24
CA ASN A 366 8.88 26.23 -2.20
C ASN A 366 7.87 27.20 -2.85
N MET A 367 6.88 26.69 -3.58
CA MET A 367 5.84 27.46 -4.27
C MET A 367 4.45 27.01 -3.77
N ASP A 368 3.90 27.76 -2.82
CA ASP A 368 2.58 27.53 -2.22
C ASP A 368 1.43 28.24 -2.96
N SER A 369 1.73 29.05 -3.98
CA SER A 369 0.73 29.78 -4.77
C SER A 369 -0.14 28.90 -5.68
N GLY A 370 0.28 27.67 -5.96
CA GLY A 370 -0.42 26.76 -6.88
C GLY A 370 0.46 25.58 -7.32
N PRO A 371 -0.13 24.58 -7.99
CA PRO A 371 0.62 23.44 -8.50
C PRO A 371 1.54 23.85 -9.67
N VAL A 372 2.69 23.20 -9.76
CA VAL A 372 3.64 23.33 -10.87
C VAL A 372 3.10 22.66 -12.14
N ALA A 373 2.36 21.56 -11.97
CA ALA A 373 1.69 20.88 -13.07
C ALA A 373 0.38 20.23 -12.61
N THR A 374 -0.63 20.25 -13.48
CA THR A 374 -1.95 19.63 -13.26
C THR A 374 -2.28 18.70 -14.41
N PHE A 375 -2.53 17.43 -14.11
CA PHE A 375 -2.83 16.38 -15.09
C PHE A 375 -4.29 15.96 -14.98
N GLN A 376 -5.00 16.01 -16.11
CA GLN A 376 -6.40 15.59 -16.20
C GLN A 376 -6.49 14.07 -16.32
N VAL A 377 -7.06 13.40 -15.31
CA VAL A 377 -7.05 11.93 -15.26
C VAL A 377 -8.19 11.35 -16.10
N HIS A 378 -9.42 11.78 -15.87
CA HIS A 378 -10.59 11.21 -16.54
C HIS A 378 -11.69 12.25 -16.77
N GLU A 379 -11.34 13.32 -17.47
CA GLU A 379 -12.24 14.46 -17.75
C GLU A 379 -13.55 14.05 -18.45
N TYR A 380 -13.56 12.91 -19.14
CA TYR A 380 -14.76 12.32 -19.74
C TYR A 380 -15.85 11.95 -18.71
N LEU A 381 -15.52 11.89 -17.42
CA LEU A 381 -16.47 11.66 -16.32
C LEU A 381 -17.16 12.93 -15.83
N ARG A 382 -16.65 14.13 -16.16
CA ARG A 382 -17.21 15.39 -15.67
C ARG A 382 -18.71 15.57 -15.99
N PRO A 383 -19.23 15.21 -17.19
CA PRO A 383 -20.66 15.25 -17.47
C PRO A 383 -21.50 14.24 -16.67
N LYS A 384 -20.87 13.22 -16.06
CA LYS A 384 -21.51 12.12 -15.33
C LYS A 384 -21.41 12.25 -13.81
N LEU A 385 -20.96 13.40 -13.29
CA LEU A 385 -20.77 13.60 -11.84
C LEU A 385 -22.06 13.39 -11.02
N CYS A 386 -23.22 13.71 -11.59
CA CYS A 386 -24.51 13.45 -10.94
C CYS A 386 -24.74 11.93 -10.76
N ASP A 387 -24.57 11.15 -11.83
CA ASP A 387 -24.73 9.69 -11.79
C ASP A 387 -23.71 9.03 -10.84
N LEU A 388 -22.48 9.55 -10.84
CA LEU A 388 -21.38 9.09 -9.97
C LEU A 388 -21.60 9.46 -8.50
N TYR A 389 -22.38 10.50 -8.22
CA TYR A 389 -22.79 10.88 -6.88
C TYR A 389 -23.95 10.00 -6.40
N GLU A 390 -24.92 9.68 -7.25
CA GLU A 390 -26.04 8.81 -6.90
C GLU A 390 -25.62 7.37 -6.59
N ASN A 391 -24.47 6.91 -7.12
CA ASN A 391 -23.94 5.56 -6.91
C ASN A 391 -22.71 5.51 -5.99
N ASP A 392 -22.43 6.59 -5.25
CA ASP A 392 -21.29 6.76 -4.34
C ASP A 392 -19.88 6.63 -4.96
N SER A 393 -19.77 6.44 -6.29
CA SER A 393 -18.46 6.28 -6.95
C SER A 393 -17.63 7.55 -6.88
N ILE A 394 -18.26 8.73 -6.80
CA ILE A 394 -17.56 10.00 -6.63
C ILE A 394 -16.70 10.08 -5.36
N PHE A 395 -16.95 9.21 -4.38
CA PHE A 395 -16.19 9.12 -3.13
C PHE A 395 -15.05 8.08 -3.17
N ASP A 396 -14.81 7.46 -4.33
CA ASP A 396 -13.70 6.55 -4.53
C ASP A 396 -12.35 7.25 -4.33
N LYS A 397 -11.51 6.67 -3.46
CA LYS A 397 -10.20 7.21 -3.10
C LYS A 397 -9.11 6.58 -3.96
N PHE A 398 -8.82 7.19 -5.11
CA PHE A 398 -7.72 6.77 -5.97
C PHE A 398 -6.37 7.18 -5.38
N GLU A 399 -5.41 6.25 -5.34
CA GLU A 399 -4.04 6.55 -4.91
C GLU A 399 -3.18 7.06 -6.07
N CYS A 400 -2.01 7.61 -5.72
CA CYS A 400 -1.03 8.06 -6.70
C CYS A 400 0.39 7.63 -6.33
N CYS A 401 1.27 7.60 -7.32
CA CYS A 401 2.67 7.27 -7.12
C CYS A 401 3.57 8.05 -8.09
N LEU A 402 4.84 8.22 -7.71
CA LEU A 402 5.88 8.86 -8.51
C LEU A 402 6.92 7.84 -8.92
N SER A 403 7.52 8.04 -10.09
CA SER A 403 8.68 7.27 -10.51
C SER A 403 9.90 7.56 -9.62
N GLY A 404 10.79 6.58 -9.49
CA GLY A 404 11.99 6.71 -8.65
C GLY A 404 12.95 7.83 -9.07
N ASP A 405 12.90 8.25 -10.34
CA ASP A 405 13.65 9.38 -10.91
C ASP A 405 12.90 10.73 -10.81
N GLY A 406 11.64 10.74 -10.38
CA GLY A 406 10.80 11.93 -10.28
C GLY A 406 10.33 12.51 -11.62
N LEU A 407 10.58 11.84 -12.75
CA LEU A 407 10.23 12.35 -14.08
C LEU A 407 8.81 12.01 -14.51
N ARG A 408 8.15 11.08 -13.81
CA ARG A 408 6.81 10.58 -14.15
C ARG A 408 5.96 10.38 -12.91
N VAL A 409 4.66 10.40 -13.12
CA VAL A 409 3.65 10.14 -12.10
C VAL A 409 2.59 9.20 -12.66
N ALA A 410 1.98 8.40 -11.80
CA ALA A 410 0.90 7.51 -12.17
C ALA A 410 -0.24 7.52 -11.17
N THR A 411 -1.43 7.19 -11.67
CA THR A 411 -2.64 7.05 -10.86
C THR A 411 -3.70 6.22 -11.60
N GLY A 412 -4.63 5.62 -10.84
CA GLY A 412 -5.69 4.78 -11.38
C GLY A 412 -6.96 5.54 -11.80
N SER A 413 -7.88 4.80 -12.42
CA SER A 413 -9.22 5.23 -12.85
C SER A 413 -10.16 4.01 -12.89
N TYR A 414 -11.40 4.22 -13.33
CA TYR A 414 -12.40 3.17 -13.58
C TYR A 414 -12.02 2.27 -14.75
N SER A 415 -12.73 1.15 -14.89
CA SER A 415 -12.50 0.12 -15.90
C SER A 415 -11.09 -0.49 -15.84
N ASN A 416 -10.54 -0.60 -14.62
CA ASN A 416 -9.16 -1.05 -14.35
C ASN A 416 -8.09 -0.27 -15.15
N LEU A 417 -8.39 0.97 -15.53
CA LEU A 417 -7.44 1.82 -16.23
C LEU A 417 -6.49 2.49 -15.26
N PHE A 418 -5.26 2.74 -15.71
CA PHE A 418 -4.34 3.66 -15.07
C PHE A 418 -3.67 4.55 -16.09
N ARG A 419 -3.18 5.69 -15.62
CA ARG A 419 -2.54 6.69 -16.46
C ARG A 419 -1.16 7.01 -15.93
N VAL A 420 -0.23 7.19 -16.85
CA VAL A 420 1.14 7.61 -16.60
C VAL A 420 1.37 8.93 -17.31
N PHE A 421 1.85 9.94 -16.57
CA PHE A 421 2.13 11.28 -17.09
C PHE A 421 3.61 11.61 -16.93
N GLY A 422 4.19 12.30 -17.90
CA GLY A 422 5.52 12.91 -17.75
C GLY A 422 5.42 14.24 -17.01
N CYS A 423 6.34 14.50 -16.08
CA CYS A 423 6.35 15.68 -15.22
C CYS A 423 7.39 16.73 -15.62
N SER A 424 8.21 16.46 -16.63
CA SER A 424 9.16 17.45 -17.15
C SER A 424 8.43 18.63 -17.79
N GLU A 425 9.03 19.82 -17.69
CA GLU A 425 8.48 21.05 -18.24
C GLU A 425 8.23 20.90 -19.76
N GLY A 426 6.99 21.14 -20.19
CA GLY A 426 6.56 20.97 -21.58
C GLY A 426 6.32 19.51 -22.02
N SER A 427 6.35 18.54 -21.10
CA SER A 427 6.02 17.15 -21.42
C SER A 427 4.55 17.02 -21.84
N THR A 428 4.33 16.38 -22.99
CA THR A 428 2.99 15.97 -23.45
C THR A 428 2.75 14.48 -23.23
N GLU A 429 3.60 13.82 -22.45
CA GLU A 429 3.48 12.40 -22.19
C GLU A 429 2.26 12.11 -21.31
N ALA A 430 1.30 11.39 -21.88
CA ALA A 430 0.11 10.91 -21.20
C ALA A 430 -0.31 9.57 -21.80
N THR A 431 0.06 8.48 -21.14
CA THR A 431 -0.26 7.11 -21.56
C THR A 431 -1.39 6.57 -20.70
N THR A 432 -2.43 6.03 -21.34
CA THR A 432 -3.50 5.28 -20.66
C THR A 432 -3.30 3.80 -20.92
N LEU A 433 -3.33 3.01 -19.84
CA LEU A 433 -3.08 1.57 -19.85
C LEU A 433 -4.22 0.85 -19.12
N GLU A 434 -4.47 -0.39 -19.49
CA GLU A 434 -5.41 -1.26 -18.80
C GLU A 434 -4.64 -2.26 -17.92
N SER A 435 -5.10 -2.49 -16.69
CA SER A 435 -4.55 -3.52 -15.82
C SER A 435 -4.98 -4.92 -16.29
N SER A 436 -4.41 -5.38 -17.39
CA SER A 436 -4.57 -6.71 -17.96
C SER A 436 -3.24 -7.28 -18.47
N LYS A 437 -3.23 -8.52 -18.97
CA LYS A 437 -2.07 -9.12 -19.66
C LYS A 437 -1.70 -8.40 -20.97
N ASN A 438 -2.59 -7.54 -21.49
CA ASN A 438 -2.34 -6.73 -22.67
C ASN A 438 -2.62 -5.25 -22.34
N PRO A 439 -1.68 -4.54 -21.70
CA PRO A 439 -1.92 -3.20 -21.17
C PRO A 439 -2.17 -2.14 -22.25
N MET A 440 -1.71 -2.39 -23.47
CA MET A 440 -1.87 -1.51 -24.64
C MET A 440 -3.09 -1.87 -25.50
N ARG A 441 -3.95 -2.78 -25.03
CA ARG A 441 -5.17 -3.14 -25.75
C ARG A 441 -6.05 -1.88 -25.83
N ARG A 442 -6.07 -1.25 -27.00
CA ARG A 442 -7.05 -0.20 -27.29
C ARG A 442 -8.44 -0.82 -27.13
N GLN A 443 -9.28 -0.26 -26.27
CA GLN A 443 -10.73 -0.45 -26.39
C GLN A 443 -11.06 -0.02 -27.83
N GLY A 444 -11.30 -1.01 -28.69
CA GLY A 444 -11.44 -0.77 -30.11
C GLY A 444 -12.61 0.16 -30.35
N GLN A 445 -12.38 1.25 -31.09
CA GLN A 445 -13.45 1.84 -31.89
C GLN A 445 -14.04 0.70 -32.73
N MET A 446 -15.24 0.25 -32.35
CA MET A 446 -16.05 -0.53 -33.27
C MET A 446 -16.22 0.31 -34.53
N PRO A 447 -15.85 -0.16 -35.74
CA PRO A 447 -16.10 0.59 -36.94
C PRO A 447 -17.61 0.79 -37.04
N SER A 448 -18.04 2.04 -37.03
CA SER A 448 -19.44 2.43 -37.22
C SER A 448 -19.92 1.82 -38.53
N ARG A 449 -20.68 0.72 -38.46
CA ARG A 449 -21.45 0.22 -39.59
C ARG A 449 -22.49 1.29 -39.93
N PRO A 450 -22.60 1.77 -41.17
CA PRO A 450 -23.65 2.70 -41.53
C PRO A 450 -24.98 1.95 -41.58
N SER A 451 -25.77 2.01 -40.50
CA SER A 451 -27.14 1.49 -40.54
C SER A 451 -28.06 2.58 -41.09
N ARG A 452 -28.52 2.30 -42.31
CA ARG A 452 -29.50 3.01 -43.12
C ARG A 452 -30.69 3.54 -42.33
N SER A 453 -31.11 4.75 -42.68
CA SER A 453 -32.39 5.35 -42.31
C SER A 453 -33.55 4.46 -42.77
N LEU A 454 -34.42 4.04 -41.85
CA LEU A 454 -35.77 3.58 -42.19
C LEU A 454 -36.75 3.90 -41.07
N GLY A 455 -37.67 4.81 -41.38
CA GLY A 455 -39.10 4.68 -41.09
C GLY A 455 -39.58 4.73 -39.63
N SER A 456 -40.24 5.84 -39.30
CA SER A 456 -41.33 5.97 -38.32
C SER A 456 -42.13 4.68 -38.11
N LEU A 457 -42.41 4.33 -36.84
CA LEU A 457 -43.75 3.98 -36.34
C LEU A 457 -43.78 4.02 -34.80
N SER A 458 -44.91 4.51 -34.30
CA SER A 458 -45.34 4.74 -32.92
C SER A 458 -45.51 3.47 -32.06
N GLY A 459 -45.26 3.58 -30.76
CA GLY A 459 -46.10 2.91 -29.75
C GLY A 459 -45.43 2.21 -28.57
N VAL A 460 -45.84 2.64 -27.38
CA VAL A 460 -46.04 1.86 -26.14
C VAL A 460 -44.86 1.72 -25.16
N VAL A 461 -45.02 2.46 -24.06
CA VAL A 461 -44.40 2.29 -22.75
C VAL A 461 -44.75 0.92 -22.16
N ARG A 462 -43.76 0.14 -21.74
CA ARG A 462 -43.85 -0.73 -20.55
C ARG A 462 -42.45 -1.08 -20.04
N GLY A 463 -42.21 -0.68 -18.79
CA GLY A 463 -40.94 -0.83 -18.11
C GLY A 463 -40.61 -2.27 -17.70
N VAL A 464 -39.32 -2.54 -17.66
CA VAL A 464 -38.67 -3.50 -16.77
C VAL A 464 -37.41 -2.78 -16.27
N LYS A 465 -37.38 -2.43 -14.98
CA LYS A 465 -36.19 -1.91 -14.29
C LYS A 465 -35.20 -3.06 -14.15
N GLY A 466 -34.15 -3.05 -14.97
CA GLY A 466 -32.84 -3.62 -14.64
C GLY A 466 -31.88 -2.45 -14.56
N ALA A 467 -31.16 -2.31 -13.43
CA ALA A 467 -30.17 -1.26 -13.26
C ALA A 467 -28.92 -1.61 -14.09
N ASP A 468 -28.86 -1.13 -15.33
CA ASP A 468 -27.66 -1.21 -16.15
C ASP A 468 -26.69 -0.10 -15.70
N ASN A 469 -25.72 -0.43 -14.85
CA ASN A 469 -24.63 0.46 -14.39
C ASN A 469 -23.59 0.77 -15.50
N SER A 470 -23.97 0.64 -16.78
CA SER A 470 -23.10 0.88 -17.93
C SER A 470 -23.40 2.24 -18.55
N GLY A 471 -22.47 3.18 -18.43
CA GLY A 471 -22.63 4.51 -19.02
C GLY A 471 -22.02 4.53 -20.42
N VAL A 472 -22.83 4.70 -21.45
CA VAL A 472 -22.38 4.90 -22.83
C VAL A 472 -21.92 6.35 -23.03
N ASP A 473 -20.72 6.59 -23.56
CA ASP A 473 -20.31 7.94 -23.98
C ASP A 473 -20.90 8.34 -25.35
N THR A 474 -20.74 9.61 -25.76
CA THR A 474 -21.18 10.11 -27.08
C THR A 474 -20.51 9.39 -28.26
N ASN A 475 -19.49 8.57 -28.00
CA ASN A 475 -18.75 7.78 -28.99
C ASN A 475 -19.13 6.28 -28.96
N GLY A 476 -20.09 5.87 -28.12
CA GLY A 476 -20.57 4.49 -28.03
C GLY A 476 -19.75 3.56 -27.11
N ASN A 477 -18.80 4.07 -26.34
CA ASN A 477 -18.02 3.26 -25.39
C ASN A 477 -18.81 3.07 -24.09
N THR A 478 -19.08 1.81 -23.74
CA THR A 478 -19.60 1.41 -22.43
C THR A 478 -18.46 1.43 -21.42
N PHE A 479 -18.51 2.36 -20.46
CA PHE A 479 -17.61 2.34 -19.31
C PHE A 479 -18.24 1.53 -18.18
N ASP A 480 -17.47 0.60 -17.66
CA ASP A 480 -17.81 -0.16 -16.47
C ASP A 480 -17.26 0.58 -15.24
N PHE A 481 -18.18 1.08 -14.40
CA PHE A 481 -17.86 1.75 -13.14
C PHE A 481 -17.70 0.77 -11.98
N THR A 482 -18.02 -0.52 -12.17
CA THR A 482 -17.88 -1.55 -11.14
C THR A 482 -16.42 -1.97 -10.96
N THR A 483 -15.64 -1.92 -12.03
CA THR A 483 -14.20 -2.18 -12.01
C THR A 483 -13.42 -0.88 -11.86
N LYS A 484 -12.44 -0.87 -10.95
CA LYS A 484 -11.64 0.31 -10.61
C LYS A 484 -10.24 -0.08 -10.16
N LEU A 485 -9.26 0.73 -10.55
CA LEU A 485 -7.90 0.59 -10.07
C LEU A 485 -7.62 1.64 -8.99
N LEU A 486 -7.81 1.28 -7.72
CA LEU A 486 -7.60 2.22 -6.60
C LEU A 486 -6.14 2.26 -6.14
N HIS A 487 -5.47 1.12 -6.15
CA HIS A 487 -4.15 0.93 -5.55
C HIS A 487 -3.10 0.58 -6.61
N LEU A 488 -2.00 1.31 -6.59
CA LEU A 488 -0.84 1.09 -7.45
C LEU A 488 0.43 1.58 -6.76
N ALA A 489 1.55 0.93 -7.06
CA ALA A 489 2.86 1.28 -6.52
C ALA A 489 3.91 1.29 -7.63
N TRP A 490 4.78 2.30 -7.63
CA TRP A 490 5.92 2.39 -8.55
C TRP A 490 7.18 1.89 -7.85
N HIS A 491 7.98 1.08 -8.54
CA HIS A 491 9.26 0.59 -8.04
C HIS A 491 10.24 1.75 -7.75
N PRO A 492 10.91 1.79 -6.59
CA PRO A 492 11.64 2.98 -6.12
C PRO A 492 12.88 3.38 -6.95
N THR A 493 13.33 2.51 -7.86
CA THR A 493 14.54 2.69 -8.68
C THR A 493 14.38 2.30 -10.15
N GLU A 494 13.25 1.69 -10.55
CA GLU A 494 13.09 1.13 -11.89
C GLU A 494 11.74 1.52 -12.48
N ASN A 495 11.63 1.48 -13.80
CA ASN A 495 10.37 1.71 -14.51
C ASN A 495 9.50 0.46 -14.44
N SER A 496 9.02 0.15 -13.24
CA SER A 496 8.10 -0.95 -12.99
C SER A 496 6.95 -0.50 -12.11
N LEU A 497 5.74 -0.94 -12.46
CA LEU A 497 4.50 -0.62 -11.76
C LEU A 497 3.82 -1.91 -11.31
N ALA A 498 3.34 -1.90 -10.06
CA ALA A 498 2.46 -2.92 -9.52
C ALA A 498 1.05 -2.33 -9.36
N CYS A 499 0.05 -3.00 -9.90
CA CYS A 499 -1.34 -2.53 -9.94
C CYS A 499 -2.27 -3.59 -9.35
N ALA A 500 -3.13 -3.21 -8.39
CA ALA A 500 -4.19 -4.10 -7.88
C ALA A 500 -5.49 -3.90 -8.65
N ALA A 501 -5.92 -4.95 -9.34
CA ALA A 501 -7.24 -5.04 -9.92
C ALA A 501 -8.02 -6.15 -9.22
N SER A 502 -8.91 -5.76 -8.30
CA SER A 502 -9.65 -6.69 -7.43
C SER A 502 -8.71 -7.56 -6.58
N ASN A 503 -8.72 -8.88 -6.74
CA ASN A 503 -7.81 -9.81 -6.06
C ASN A 503 -6.52 -10.12 -6.85
N SER A 504 -6.35 -9.54 -8.04
CA SER A 504 -5.20 -9.79 -8.89
C SER A 504 -4.18 -8.65 -8.80
N LEU A 505 -2.91 -9.01 -8.65
CA LEU A 505 -1.76 -8.10 -8.67
C LEU A 505 -1.07 -8.20 -10.04
N TYR A 506 -1.18 -7.16 -10.85
CA TYR A 506 -0.52 -7.07 -12.16
C TYR A 506 0.78 -6.29 -12.05
N MET A 507 1.84 -6.76 -12.72
CA MET A 507 3.13 -6.09 -12.77
C MET A 507 3.49 -5.72 -14.21
N TYR A 508 3.94 -4.48 -14.39
CA TYR A 508 4.35 -3.90 -15.67
C TYR A 508 5.78 -3.37 -15.59
N TYR A 509 6.46 -3.31 -16.73
CA TYR A 509 7.78 -2.70 -16.86
C TYR A 509 7.90 -1.92 -18.17
N ALA A 510 8.84 -0.98 -18.26
CA ALA A 510 9.11 -0.22 -19.48
C ALA A 510 10.58 0.15 -19.67
#